data_AF-A0A536AMC8-F1
#
_entry.id   AF-A0A536AMC8-F1
#
_cell.length_a   1.000
_cell.length_b   1.000
_cell.length_c   1.000
_cell.angle_alpha   90.00
_cell.angle_beta   90.00
_cell.angle_gamma   90.00
#
_symmetry.space_group_name_H-M   'P 1'
#
loop_
_entity.id
_entity.type
_entity.pdbx_description
1 polymer ?
#
loop_
_entity_poly.entity_id
_entity_poly.type
_entity_poly.pdbx_seq_one_letter_code
_entity_poly.pdbx_strand_id
1 'polypeptide(L)' 'LRWSEANQRLTKLAIEIIGREAQVADGDGAPAYWRYQQLRSRGNTIEAGTSEILRNIIAERVLGLPRSR' A
#
# COMPACT_ATOMS: atom_id res chain seq x y z
N LEU A 1 -0.27 1.45 -8.46
CA LEU A 1 -0.54 2.88 -8.15
C LEU A 1 -1.85 3.07 -7.39
N ARG A 2 -3.01 3.00 -8.04
CA ARG A 2 -4.30 3.32 -7.38
C ARG A 2 -4.62 2.43 -6.18
N TRP A 3 -4.33 1.12 -6.27
CA TRP A 3 -4.65 0.19 -5.20
C TRP A 3 -3.70 0.28 -4.00
N SER A 4 -2.39 0.38 -4.21
CA SER A 4 -1.41 0.49 -3.12
C SER A 4 -1.61 1.77 -2.30
N GLU A 5 -1.84 2.90 -2.97
CA GLU A 5 -2.17 4.18 -2.31
C GLU A 5 -3.54 4.16 -1.63
N ALA A 6 -4.55 3.53 -2.25
CA ALA A 6 -5.85 3.36 -1.62
C ALA A 6 -5.75 2.49 -0.36
N ASN A 7 -4.98 1.40 -0.40
CA ASN A 7 -4.78 0.53 0.74
C ASN A 7 -4.09 1.26 1.89
N GLN A 8 -3.01 2.00 1.62
CA GLN A 8 -2.33 2.79 2.65
C GLN A 8 -3.24 3.87 3.27
N ARG A 9 -4.08 4.53 2.48
CA ARG A 9 -5.05 5.50 3.00
C ARG A 9 -6.12 4.84 3.86
N LEU A 10 -6.62 3.68 3.45
CA LEU A 10 -7.61 2.91 4.19
C LEU A 10 -7.06 2.46 5.55
N THR A 11 -5.90 1.82 5.55
CA THR A 11 -5.28 1.32 6.79
C THR A 11 -4.86 2.46 7.70
N LYS A 12 -4.46 3.62 7.16
CA LYS A 12 -4.19 4.82 7.94
C LYS A 12 -5.46 5.36 8.61
N LEU A 13 -6.56 5.46 7.86
CA LEU A 13 -7.84 5.91 8.39
C LEU A 13 -8.34 4.98 9.50
N ALA A 14 -8.18 3.67 9.35
CA ALA A 14 -8.54 2.71 10.40
C ALA A 14 -7.76 2.95 11.71
N ILE A 15 -6.46 3.23 11.62
CA ILE A 15 -5.64 3.59 12.79
C ILE A 15 -6.08 4.91 13.41
N GLU A 16 -6.42 5.91 12.60
CA GLU A 16 -6.94 7.20 13.08
C GLU A 16 -8.27 7.06 13.83
N ILE A 17 -9.18 6.20 13.33
CA ILE A 17 -10.47 5.91 13.98
C ILE A 17 -10.27 5.19 15.32
N ILE A 18 -9.38 4.21 15.36
CA ILE A 18 -9.10 3.42 16.58
C ILE A 18 -8.34 4.27 17.61
N GLY A 19 -7.55 5.25 17.15
CA GLY A 19 -6.87 6.20 18.03
C GLY A 19 -5.74 5.56 18.84
N ARG A 20 -5.66 5.90 20.13
CA ARG A 20 -4.53 5.51 21.01
C ARG A 20 -4.38 4.00 21.16
N GLU A 21 -5.47 3.25 21.14
CA GLU A 21 -5.45 1.79 21.30
C GLU A 21 -4.67 1.11 20.17
N ALA A 22 -4.67 1.68 18.97
CA ALA A 22 -3.91 1.14 17.84
C ALA A 22 -2.38 1.22 18.01
N GLN A 23 -1.90 2.10 18.90
CA GLN A 23 -0.46 2.28 19.14
C GLN A 23 0.09 1.29 20.19
N VAL A 24 -0.76 0.84 21.11
CA VAL A 24 -0.37 0.01 22.26
C VAL A 24 -0.94 -1.41 22.17
N ALA A 25 -1.56 -1.76 21.04
CA ALA A 25 -2.23 -3.05 20.85
C ALA A 25 -1.25 -4.23 20.88
N ASP A 26 -0.92 -4.73 22.06
CA ASP A 26 -0.31 -6.05 22.25
C ASP A 26 -1.45 -7.09 22.36
N GLY A 27 -1.36 -8.16 21.57
CA GLY A 27 -2.40 -9.21 21.52
C GLY A 27 -3.28 -9.17 20.27
N ASP A 28 -4.54 -9.59 20.43
CA ASP A 28 -5.43 -10.00 19.34
C ASP A 28 -6.54 -8.96 19.09
N GLY A 29 -7.28 -9.09 17.98
CA GLY A 29 -8.46 -8.27 17.70
C GLY A 29 -8.21 -7.09 16.75
N ALA A 30 -9.23 -6.23 16.60
CA ALA A 30 -9.25 -5.20 15.56
C ALA A 30 -8.07 -4.20 15.64
N PRO A 31 -7.68 -3.65 16.81
CA PRO A 31 -6.54 -2.75 16.93
C PRO A 31 -5.22 -3.37 16.45
N ALA A 32 -4.93 -4.60 16.88
CA ALA A 32 -3.72 -5.33 16.50
C ALA A 32 -3.69 -5.67 15.01
N TYR A 33 -4.84 -6.09 14.46
CA TYR A 33 -5.01 -6.37 13.04
C TYR A 33 -4.73 -5.13 12.19
N TRP A 34 -5.36 -3.99 12.50
CA TRP A 34 -5.19 -2.77 11.72
C TRP A 34 -3.78 -2.18 11.85
N ARG A 35 -3.13 -2.34 13.02
CA ARG A 35 -1.71 -1.98 13.21
C ARG A 35 -0.81 -2.78 12.27
N TYR A 36 -0.98 -4.10 12.23
CA TYR A 36 -0.25 -4.96 11.30
C TYR A 36 -0.50 -4.56 9.85
N GLN A 37 -1.76 -4.38 9.45
CA GLN A 37 -2.11 -4.03 8.08
C GLN A 37 -1.55 -2.68 7.65
N GLN A 38 -1.55 -1.68 8.54
CA GLN A 38 -0.96 -0.38 8.25
C GLN A 38 0.55 -0.48 7.98
N LEU A 39 1.28 -1.25 8.78
CA LEU A 39 2.72 -1.46 8.55
C LEU A 39 2.97 -2.26 7.26
N ARG A 40 2.20 -3.33 7.04
CA ARG A 40 2.30 -4.20 5.87
C ARG A 40 1.99 -3.45 4.57
N SER A 41 1.03 -2.53 4.58
CA SER A 41 0.61 -1.77 3.39
C SER A 41 1.76 -0.99 2.70
N ARG A 42 2.85 -0.71 3.42
CA ARG A 42 4.07 -0.08 2.85
C ARG A 42 4.81 -0.99 1.88
N GLY A 43 4.75 -2.31 2.08
CA GLY A 43 5.33 -3.28 1.14
C GLY A 43 4.63 -3.27 -0.23
N ASN A 44 3.35 -2.89 -0.27
CA ASN A 44 2.54 -2.91 -1.50
C ASN A 44 2.98 -1.90 -2.57
N THR A 45 3.84 -0.93 -2.24
CA THR A 45 4.44 -0.01 -3.24
C THR A 45 5.68 -0.59 -3.92
N ILE A 46 6.18 -1.71 -3.42
CA ILE A 46 7.39 -2.39 -3.90
C ILE A 46 7.01 -3.75 -4.49
N GLU A 47 6.16 -4.48 -3.77
CA GLU A 47 5.66 -5.79 -4.17
C GLU A 47 4.73 -5.69 -5.40
N ALA A 48 4.76 -6.73 -6.25
CA ALA A 48 4.07 -6.82 -7.54
C ALA A 48 4.58 -5.83 -8.64
N GLY A 49 5.79 -5.31 -8.46
CA GLY A 49 6.43 -4.39 -9.42
C GLY A 49 6.17 -2.95 -9.01
N THR A 50 7.24 -2.15 -8.94
CA THR A 50 7.13 -0.75 -8.56
C THR A 50 6.20 -0.01 -9.52
N SER A 51 5.62 1.09 -9.03
CA SER A 51 4.81 1.98 -9.85
C SER A 51 5.50 2.43 -11.14
N GLU A 52 6.83 2.52 -11.14
CA GLU A 52 7.64 2.84 -12.31
C GLU A 52 7.67 1.69 -13.32
N ILE A 53 7.91 0.45 -12.86
CA ILE A 53 7.88 -0.74 -13.73
C ILE A 53 6.51 -0.89 -14.40
N LEU A 54 5.42 -0.73 -13.64
CA LEU A 54 4.07 -0.86 -14.20
C LEU A 54 3.74 0.25 -15.19
N ARG A 55 4.20 1.49 -14.96
CA ARG A 55 4.06 2.58 -15.93
C ARG A 55 4.85 2.31 -17.20
N ASN A 56 6.07 1.80 -17.09
CA ASN A 56 6.89 1.42 -18.24
C ASN A 56 6.22 0.30 -19.05
N ILE A 57 5.64 -0.72 -18.39
CA ILE A 57 4.89 -1.78 -19.08
C ILE A 57 3.72 -1.21 -19.88
N ILE A 58 2.95 -0.28 -19.32
CA ILE A 58 1.83 0.36 -20.04
C ILE A 58 2.36 1.19 -21.21
N ALA A 59 3.41 1.98 -21.00
CA ALA A 59 4.04 2.79 -22.04
C ALA A 59 4.53 1.93 -23.23
N GLU A 60 5.25 0.85 -22.95
CA GLU A 60 5.84 -0.01 -23.98
C GLU A 60 4.82 -0.94 -24.62
N ARG A 61 3.99 -1.62 -23.82
CA ARG A 61 3.12 -2.73 -24.30
C ARG A 61 1.73 -2.28 -24.73
N VAL A 62 1.21 -1.18 -24.19
CA VAL A 62 -0.12 -0.67 -24.55
C VAL A 62 0.01 0.52 -25.50
N LEU A 63 0.93 1.45 -25.21
CA LEU A 63 1.07 2.69 -25.97
C LEU A 63 2.15 2.62 -27.07
N GLY A 64 2.96 1.56 -27.13
CA GLY A 64 4.00 1.38 -28.16
C GLY A 64 5.17 2.36 -28.07
N LEU A 65 5.39 2.98 -26.91
CA LEU A 65 6.47 3.94 -26.70
C LEU A 65 7.83 3.24 -26.63
N PRO A 66 8.93 3.91 -27.06
CA PRO A 66 10.28 3.37 -26.93
C PRO A 66 10.65 3.10 -25.47
N ARG A 67 11.46 2.07 -25.21
CA ARG A 67 11.99 1.75 -23.87
C ARG A 67 12.77 2.93 -23.30
N SER A 68 12.44 3.32 -22.06
CA SER A 68 13.30 4.23 -21.28
C SER A 68 14.62 3.51 -20.98
N ARG A 69 15.75 4.18 -21.24
CA ARG A 69 17.09 3.69 -20.89
C ARG A 69 17.36 3.85 -19.40
#